data_AF-A0A832X2R1-F1
#
_entry.id   AF-A0A832X2R1-F1
#
_cell.length_a   1.000
_cell.length_b   1.000
_cell.length_c   1.000
_cell.angle_alpha   90.00
_cell.angle_beta   90.00
_cell.angle_gamma   90.00
#
_symmetry.space_group_name_H-M   'P 1'
#
loop_
_entity.id
_entity.type
_entity.pdbx_description
1 polymer ?
#
loop_
_entity_poly.entity_id
_entity_poly.type
_entity_poly.pdbx_seq_one_letter_code
_entity_poly.pdbx_strand_id
1 'polypeptide(L)'
;MINMKKIITVLLLLALLLPSVYAVQNVNDQTGNVVTIDNDVNDDLFVSGNQVTINSNVNGDLFAAAGDVVVNGNVTGDAYVVGGNVTVNGQITGGLIVGAGQATISGKTEKIIAGCGDLAIKGNTDKIIAAAG
;
A
#
# COMPACT_ATOMS: atom_id res chain seq x y z
N MET A 1 -24.76 -6.81 4.21
CA MET A 1 -23.42 -7.40 4.33
C MET A 1 -22.85 -7.59 2.94
N ILE A 2 -21.84 -6.81 2.56
CA ILE A 2 -21.16 -6.98 1.26
C ILE A 2 -20.25 -8.20 1.37
N ASN A 3 -20.30 -9.07 0.37
CA ASN A 3 -19.64 -10.38 0.40
C ASN A 3 -18.15 -10.21 0.05
N MET A 4 -17.23 -10.65 0.92
CA MET A 4 -15.80 -10.33 0.84
C MET A 4 -15.13 -10.78 -0.47
N LYS A 5 -15.63 -11.87 -1.07
CA LYS A 5 -15.22 -12.34 -2.41
C LYS A 5 -15.55 -11.34 -3.52
N LYS A 6 -16.70 -10.65 -3.42
CA LYS A 6 -17.11 -9.64 -4.41
C LYS A 6 -16.23 -8.39 -4.34
N ILE A 7 -15.75 -8.03 -3.15
CA ILE A 7 -14.82 -6.90 -2.97
C ILE A 7 -13.50 -7.21 -3.67
N ILE A 8 -12.95 -8.41 -3.46
CA ILE A 8 -11.70 -8.85 -4.12
C ILE A 8 -11.86 -8.87 -5.65
N THR A 9 -12.98 -9.39 -6.17
CA THR A 9 -13.21 -9.44 -7.62
C THR A 9 -13.36 -8.04 -8.23
N VAL A 10 -14.03 -7.11 -7.53
CA VAL A 10 -14.19 -5.73 -8.00
C VAL A 10 -12.85 -4.98 -7.98
N LEU A 11 -12.03 -5.17 -6.94
CA LEU A 11 -10.68 -4.59 -6.88
C LEU A 11 -9.79 -5.09 -8.03
N LEU A 12 -9.87 -6.39 -8.35
CA LEU A 12 -9.09 -7.00 -9.42
C LEU A 12 -9.55 -6.54 -10.82
N LEU A 13 -10.85 -6.27 -10.98
CA LEU A 13 -11.41 -5.67 -12.20
C LEU A 13 -11.08 -4.18 -12.34
N LEU A 14 -11.05 -3.44 -11.22
CA LEU A 14 -10.73 -2.02 -11.22
C LEU A 14 -9.25 -1.78 -11.53
N ALA A 15 -8.35 -2.64 -11.03
CA ALA A 15 -6.92 -2.60 -11.33
C ALA A 15 -6.59 -2.76 -12.84
N LEU A 16 -7.50 -3.32 -13.64
CA LEU A 16 -7.35 -3.47 -15.09
C LEU A 16 -7.74 -2.20 -15.87
N LEU A 17 -8.35 -1.20 -15.21
CA LEU A 17 -8.91 0.00 -15.85
C LEU A 17 -8.05 1.27 -15.68
N LEU A 18 -6.90 1.18 -15.01
CA LEU A 18 -6.12 2.36 -14.62
C LEU A 18 -4.93 2.58 -15.57
N PRO A 19 -4.85 3.75 -16.26
CA PRO A 19 -3.81 4.03 -17.23
C PRO A 19 -2.46 4.35 -16.58
N SER A 20 -1.41 3.77 -17.17
CA SER A 20 0.03 4.05 -17.01
C SER A 20 0.65 3.88 -15.62
N VAL A 21 1.20 2.69 -15.42
CA VAL A 21 2.38 2.42 -14.58
C VAL A 21 3.41 3.54 -14.78
N TYR A 22 3.66 4.35 -13.75
CA TYR A 22 4.91 5.11 -13.66
C TYR A 22 6.03 4.10 -13.40
N ALA A 23 6.64 3.64 -14.48
CA ALA A 23 7.86 2.85 -14.38
C ALA A 23 8.94 3.77 -13.79
N VAL A 24 9.19 3.68 -12.49
CA VAL A 24 10.39 4.34 -11.96
C VAL A 24 11.60 3.58 -12.45
N GLN A 25 12.41 4.30 -13.21
CA GLN A 25 13.72 3.88 -13.63
C GLN A 25 14.67 3.98 -12.44
N ASN A 26 15.02 2.83 -11.87
CA ASN A 26 16.35 2.51 -11.35
C ASN A 26 16.39 1.00 -11.06
N VAL A 27 16.33 0.20 -12.14
CA VAL A 27 16.61 -1.24 -12.05
C VAL A 27 18.12 -1.43 -12.07
N ASN A 28 18.75 -1.37 -10.90
CA ASN A 28 20.03 -2.04 -10.68
C ASN A 28 19.72 -3.37 -9.99
N ASP A 29 19.35 -4.40 -10.76
CA ASP A 29 19.92 -5.74 -10.55
C ASP A 29 19.34 -6.76 -11.52
N GLN A 30 20.22 -7.60 -12.06
CA GLN A 30 19.90 -8.56 -13.12
C GLN A 30 19.13 -9.82 -12.65
N THR A 31 18.48 -9.83 -11.48
CA THR A 31 17.84 -11.06 -10.93
C THR A 31 16.64 -10.92 -9.98
N GLY A 32 16.10 -9.74 -9.61
CA GLY A 32 14.94 -9.73 -8.69
C GLY A 32 14.32 -8.36 -8.43
N ASN A 33 13.09 -8.16 -8.88
CA ASN A 33 12.33 -6.90 -8.96
C ASN A 33 12.29 -6.07 -7.66
N VAL A 34 13.27 -5.20 -7.43
CA VAL A 34 13.18 -4.10 -6.45
C VAL A 34 12.71 -2.84 -7.17
N VAL A 35 11.68 -2.18 -6.65
CA VAL A 35 11.13 -0.92 -7.18
C VAL A 35 11.21 0.16 -6.12
N THR A 36 11.83 1.29 -6.45
CA THR A 36 11.92 2.45 -5.56
C THR A 36 11.26 3.65 -6.24
N ILE A 37 10.39 4.38 -5.54
CA ILE A 37 9.74 5.61 -6.01
C ILE A 37 10.24 6.78 -5.17
N ASP A 38 11.08 7.64 -5.76
CA ASP A 38 11.73 8.75 -5.03
C ASP A 38 11.16 10.14 -5.37
N ASN A 39 10.43 10.26 -6.48
CA ASN A 39 9.85 11.54 -6.90
C ASN A 39 8.35 11.58 -6.61
N ASP A 40 7.87 12.71 -6.10
CA ASP A 40 6.46 12.94 -5.82
C ASP A 40 5.57 12.61 -7.03
N VAL A 41 4.51 11.86 -6.77
CA VAL A 41 3.51 11.46 -7.75
C VAL A 41 2.30 12.36 -7.58
N ASN A 42 1.93 13.11 -8.62
CA ASN A 42 0.80 14.05 -8.60
C ASN A 42 -0.52 13.42 -9.08
N ASP A 43 -0.66 12.12 -8.92
CA ASP A 43 -1.78 11.29 -9.37
C ASP A 43 -1.80 9.99 -8.54
N ASP A 44 -2.69 9.07 -8.89
CA ASP A 44 -2.72 7.71 -8.33
C ASP A 44 -1.45 6.92 -8.69
N LEU A 45 -0.97 6.11 -7.75
CA LEU A 45 0.23 5.27 -7.92
C LEU A 45 -0.11 3.78 -7.88
N PHE A 46 0.19 3.08 -8.97
CA PHE A 46 0.12 1.62 -9.07
C PHE A 46 1.52 1.04 -9.17
N VAL A 47 1.91 0.23 -8.19
CA VAL A 47 3.27 -0.31 -8.13
C VAL A 47 3.28 -1.75 -7.61
N SER A 48 4.11 -2.59 -8.23
CA SER A 48 4.32 -3.96 -7.78
C SER A 48 5.74 -4.44 -8.04
N GLY A 49 6.23 -5.35 -7.21
CA GLY A 49 7.57 -5.93 -7.33
C GLY A 49 7.81 -7.06 -6.33
N ASN A 50 9.03 -7.56 -6.24
CA ASN A 50 9.44 -8.40 -5.11
C ASN A 50 9.63 -7.54 -3.85
N GLN A 51 10.19 -6.34 -4.02
CA GLN A 51 10.29 -5.31 -3.00
C GLN A 51 9.86 -3.96 -3.58
N VAL A 52 9.08 -3.19 -2.83
CA VAL A 52 8.62 -1.85 -3.20
C VAL A 52 8.93 -0.88 -2.08
N THR A 53 9.66 0.18 -2.38
CA THR A 53 9.92 1.31 -1.47
C THR A 53 9.39 2.60 -2.08
N ILE A 54 8.50 3.30 -1.38
CA ILE A 54 7.89 4.55 -1.85
C ILE A 54 8.34 5.67 -0.91
N ASN A 55 9.38 6.40 -1.30
CA ASN A 55 9.92 7.54 -0.56
C ASN A 55 9.19 8.85 -0.88
N SER A 56 8.51 8.88 -2.02
CA SER A 56 7.76 10.03 -2.55
C SER A 56 6.39 10.21 -1.91
N ASN A 57 5.90 11.46 -1.87
CA ASN A 57 4.49 11.72 -1.63
C ASN A 57 3.64 11.28 -2.83
N VAL A 58 2.44 10.76 -2.56
CA VAL A 58 1.43 10.39 -3.56
C VAL A 58 0.23 11.29 -3.35
N ASN A 59 0.02 12.23 -4.26
CA ASN A 59 -1.10 13.17 -4.25
C ASN A 59 -2.34 12.56 -4.94
N GLY A 60 -2.68 11.34 -4.54
CA GLY A 60 -3.76 10.50 -5.08
C GLY A 60 -3.92 9.24 -4.23
N ASP A 61 -4.49 8.19 -4.81
CA ASP A 61 -4.60 6.87 -4.20
C ASP A 61 -3.34 6.01 -4.45
N LEU A 62 -2.98 5.15 -3.51
CA LEU A 62 -1.85 4.23 -3.61
C LEU A 62 -2.31 2.78 -3.70
N PHE A 63 -1.82 2.05 -4.70
CA PHE A 63 -1.98 0.61 -4.86
C PHE A 63 -0.61 -0.05 -4.96
N ALA A 64 -0.19 -0.74 -3.89
CA ALA A 64 1.13 -1.34 -3.79
C ALA A 64 1.06 -2.83 -3.44
N ALA A 65 1.77 -3.67 -4.21
CA ALA A 65 1.85 -5.10 -3.95
C ALA A 65 3.27 -5.66 -4.10
N ALA A 66 3.85 -6.23 -3.04
CA ALA A 66 5.17 -6.86 -3.10
C ALA A 66 5.40 -7.90 -2.01
N GLY A 67 6.53 -8.62 -2.04
CA GLY A 67 6.97 -9.42 -0.89
C GLY A 67 7.24 -8.52 0.33
N ASP A 68 7.94 -7.41 0.10
CA ASP A 68 8.18 -6.36 1.10
C ASP A 68 7.72 -5.01 0.56
N VAL A 69 6.82 -4.32 1.27
CA VAL A 69 6.36 -2.97 0.92
C VAL A 69 6.72 -1.98 2.03
N VAL A 70 7.40 -0.90 1.67
CA VAL A 70 7.70 0.23 2.56
C VAL A 70 7.14 1.52 1.97
N VAL A 71 6.24 2.18 2.70
CA VAL A 71 5.63 3.46 2.32
C VAL A 71 6.13 4.54 3.28
N ASN A 72 7.10 5.33 2.83
CA ASN A 72 7.70 6.41 3.62
C ASN A 72 7.04 7.77 3.37
N GLY A 73 6.65 8.04 2.13
CA GLY A 73 5.96 9.28 1.78
C GLY A 73 4.48 9.29 2.16
N ASN A 74 3.88 10.48 2.17
CA ASN A 74 2.47 10.64 2.52
C ASN A 74 1.57 10.30 1.33
N VAL A 75 0.38 9.78 1.61
CA VAL A 75 -0.68 9.53 0.62
C VAL A 75 -1.87 10.41 0.95
N THR A 76 -2.30 11.24 0.00
CA THR A 76 -3.43 12.16 0.21
C THR A 76 -4.78 11.48 0.05
N GLY A 77 -4.85 10.39 -0.73
CA GLY A 77 -6.04 9.56 -0.89
C GLY A 77 -6.03 8.30 -0.01
N ASP A 78 -6.63 7.24 -0.53
CA ASP A 78 -6.66 5.91 0.07
C ASP A 78 -5.40 5.11 -0.28
N ALA A 79 -5.02 4.16 0.58
CA ALA A 79 -3.91 3.24 0.33
C ALA A 79 -4.34 1.78 0.41
N TYR A 80 -3.99 1.00 -0.60
CA TYR A 80 -4.27 -0.41 -0.76
C TYR A 80 -2.93 -1.14 -0.86
N VAL A 81 -2.50 -1.77 0.23
CA VAL A 81 -1.15 -2.32 0.36
C VAL A 81 -1.20 -3.79 0.70
N VAL A 82 -0.54 -4.62 -0.12
CA VAL A 82 -0.47 -6.07 0.11
C VAL A 82 0.97 -6.54 0.07
N GLY A 83 1.37 -7.35 1.05
CA GLY A 83 2.67 -8.02 0.99
C GLY A 83 2.97 -9.04 2.07
N GLY A 84 4.14 -9.66 2.03
CA GLY A 84 4.61 -10.50 3.13
C GLY A 84 4.88 -9.67 4.38
N ASN A 85 5.67 -8.60 4.20
CA ASN A 85 5.92 -7.59 5.21
C ASN A 85 5.51 -6.21 4.68
N VAL A 86 4.73 -5.47 5.46
CA VAL A 86 4.27 -4.13 5.10
C VAL A 86 4.66 -3.14 6.20
N THR A 87 5.33 -2.07 5.82
CA THR A 87 5.63 -0.94 6.71
C THR A 87 5.07 0.34 6.13
N VAL A 88 4.20 1.02 6.88
CA VAL A 88 3.63 2.32 6.51
C VAL A 88 4.09 3.37 7.51
N ASN A 89 5.05 4.19 7.10
CA ASN A 89 5.62 5.27 7.92
C ASN A 89 4.94 6.61 7.65
N GLY A 90 4.61 6.88 6.38
CA GLY A 90 3.94 8.11 5.97
C GLY A 90 2.49 8.19 6.40
N GLN A 91 1.95 9.40 6.49
CA GLN A 91 0.53 9.63 6.75
C GLN A 91 -0.30 9.19 5.55
N ILE A 92 -1.40 8.47 5.80
CA ILE A 92 -2.45 8.23 4.82
C ILE A 92 -3.64 9.08 5.25
N THR A 93 -4.01 10.05 4.43
CA THR A 93 -5.09 10.97 4.78
C THR A 93 -6.46 10.29 4.70
N GLY A 94 -6.66 9.42 3.70
CA GLY A 94 -7.83 8.57 3.59
C GLY A 94 -7.72 7.27 4.41
N GLY A 95 -8.32 6.21 3.87
CA GLY A 95 -8.33 4.87 4.44
C GLY A 95 -7.14 4.02 3.99
N LEU A 96 -6.61 3.23 4.92
CA LEU A 96 -5.63 2.18 4.64
C LEU A 96 -6.30 0.81 4.65
N ILE A 97 -6.22 0.08 3.53
CA ILE A 97 -6.52 -1.34 3.44
C ILE A 97 -5.19 -2.08 3.31
N VAL A 98 -4.89 -2.94 4.29
CA VAL A 98 -3.63 -3.69 4.35
C VAL A 98 -3.86 -5.20 4.47
N GLY A 99 -3.17 -5.98 3.66
CA GLY A 99 -3.12 -7.43 3.77
C GLY A 99 -1.67 -7.87 3.91
N ALA A 100 -1.29 -8.50 5.03
CA ALA A 100 0.11 -8.91 5.22
C ALA A 100 0.35 -10.15 6.08
N GLY A 101 1.55 -10.75 5.99
CA GLY A 101 2.04 -11.63 7.05
C GLY A 101 2.32 -10.83 8.32
N GLN A 102 3.11 -9.77 8.18
CA GLN A 102 3.38 -8.80 9.22
C GLN A 102 3.16 -7.37 8.70
N ALA A 103 2.47 -6.54 9.48
CA ALA A 103 2.26 -5.13 9.15
C ALA A 103 2.63 -4.22 10.32
N THR A 104 3.41 -3.17 10.05
CA THR A 104 3.68 -2.07 10.98
C THR A 104 3.19 -0.75 10.40
N ILE A 105 2.31 -0.06 11.13
CA ILE A 105 1.70 1.19 10.69
C ILE A 105 2.04 2.27 11.73
N SER A 106 2.95 3.16 11.34
CA SER A 106 3.44 4.26 12.18
C SER A 106 2.83 5.60 11.80
N GLY A 107 2.40 5.76 10.55
CA GLY A 107 1.75 6.98 10.07
C GLY A 107 0.36 7.20 10.67
N LYS A 108 -0.12 8.45 10.64
CA LYS A 108 -1.53 8.76 10.94
C LYS A 108 -2.40 8.23 9.80
N THR A 109 -3.53 7.63 10.15
CA THR A 109 -4.51 7.05 9.20
C THR A 109 -5.91 7.38 9.67
N GLU A 110 -6.84 7.78 8.81
CA GLU A 110 -8.23 8.00 9.25
C GLU A 110 -8.85 6.65 9.68
N LYS A 111 -8.72 5.65 8.80
CA LYS A 111 -9.29 4.33 9.00
C LYS A 111 -8.33 3.25 8.53
N ILE A 112 -8.21 2.18 9.31
CA ILE A 112 -7.46 0.97 8.93
C ILE A 112 -8.43 -0.20 8.77
N ILE A 113 -8.31 -0.92 7.66
CA ILE A 113 -8.86 -2.26 7.46
C ILE A 113 -7.69 -3.21 7.25
N ALA A 114 -7.46 -4.14 8.18
CA ALA A 114 -6.28 -5.01 8.16
C ALA A 114 -6.65 -6.49 8.19
N GLY A 115 -6.02 -7.27 7.33
CA GLY A 115 -5.94 -8.74 7.42
C GLY A 115 -4.48 -9.14 7.52
N CYS A 116 -4.02 -9.42 8.74
CA CYS A 116 -2.60 -9.68 9.00
C CYS A 116 -2.39 -10.96 9.82
N GLY A 117 -1.19 -11.53 9.81
CA GLY A 117 -0.79 -12.44 10.90
C GLY A 117 -0.46 -11.63 12.15
N ASP A 118 0.55 -10.77 12.01
CA ASP A 118 0.99 -9.82 13.04
C ASP A 118 0.72 -8.38 12.58
N LEU A 119 0.14 -7.56 13.46
CA LEU A 119 -0.23 -6.17 13.19
C LEU A 119 0.17 -5.26 14.34
N ALA A 120 1.13 -4.37 14.09
CA ALA A 120 1.55 -3.33 15.00
C ALA A 120 1.10 -1.95 14.50
N ILE A 121 0.24 -1.26 15.26
CA ILE A 121 -0.17 0.12 14.98
C ILE A 121 0.45 1.02 16.05
N LYS A 122 1.30 1.95 15.60
CA LYS A 122 2.01 2.92 16.45
C LYS A 122 1.52 4.35 16.22
N GLY A 123 0.94 4.63 15.05
CA GLY A 123 0.36 5.93 14.70
C GLY A 123 -1.06 6.13 15.22
N ASN A 124 -1.54 7.37 15.13
CA ASN A 124 -2.93 7.70 15.48
C ASN A 124 -3.89 7.22 14.40
N THR A 125 -4.96 6.52 14.79
CA THR A 125 -6.02 6.09 13.87
C THR A 125 -7.39 6.24 14.50
N ASP A 126 -8.34 6.81 13.75
CA ASP A 126 -9.69 7.10 14.27
C ASP A 126 -10.56 5.83 14.30
N LYS A 127 -10.37 4.91 13.35
CA LYS A 127 -11.10 3.64 13.29
C LYS A 127 -10.24 2.47 12.80
N ILE A 128 -10.25 1.35 13.52
CA ILE A 128 -9.54 0.12 13.15
C ILE A 128 -10.52 -1.04 13.00
N ILE A 129 -10.43 -1.75 11.88
CA ILE A 129 -11.13 -3.02 11.61
C ILE A 129 -10.05 -4.03 11.22
N ALA A 130 -9.60 -4.85 12.16
CA ALA A 130 -8.49 -5.77 11.93
C ALA A 130 -8.87 -7.23 12.26
N ALA A 131 -8.41 -8.16 11.43
CA ALA A 131 -8.25 -9.56 11.78
C ALA A 131 -6.74 -9.85 11.80
N ALA A 132 -6.20 -10.13 12.98
CA ALA A 132 -4.82 -10.54 13.22
C ALA A 132 -4.83 -11.88 13.96
N GLY A 133 -3.89 -12.78 13.66
CA GLY A 133 -3.88 -14.16 14.18
C GLY A 133 -2.55 -14.88 14.04
#